data_AF-A0A1F8JS46-F1
#
_entry.id   AF-A0A1F8JS46-F1
#
_cell.length_a   1.000
_cell.length_b   1.000
_cell.length_c   1.000
_cell.angle_alpha   90.00
_cell.angle_beta   90.00
_cell.angle_gamma   90.00
#
_symmetry.space_group_name_H-M   'P 1'
#
loop_
_entity.id
_entity.type
_entity.pdbx_description
1 polymer ?
#
loop_
_entity_poly.entity_id
_entity_poly.type
_entity_poly.pdbx_seq_one_letter_code
_entity_poly.pdbx_strand_id
1 'polypeptide(L)'
;MALYASDEDDFIFATDAEPNKTYRCLECLNPVKVRRGKNRLPHFYHLKISPGCRLYSKSEDHLVAQLHLNSFFPQEEMKIERPFIEIGRVADLCWEKEKIIFEIQCSPLTPYEAEARIKDYRSAGYETVWLLDEKRYNKRVLRPAESFLRDRSCYYFSIRPELICYDQFEIFAYERRVKKGNKLRVNLKSVRPVPKEAFHDKLPEQIHRCSNNCVKYFWGDRISRALRSVTNPLQTFGMQNWRALEIHLGKRHKKPGLLRELFMELIGWPYLSLINRLLRSLT
;
A
#
# COMPACT_ATOMS: atom_id res chain seq x y z
N MET A 1 -18.72 -3.76 -0.05
CA MET A 1 -20.03 -3.92 0.61
C MET A 1 -19.68 -4.28 2.04
N ALA A 2 -20.00 -3.46 3.04
CA ALA A 2 -19.45 -3.65 4.38
C ALA A 2 -20.26 -4.66 5.19
N LEU A 3 -19.62 -5.75 5.64
CA LEU A 3 -20.29 -6.82 6.39
C LEU A 3 -20.24 -6.63 7.91
N TYR A 4 -19.38 -5.72 8.39
CA TYR A 4 -19.15 -5.48 9.81
C TYR A 4 -19.34 -3.99 10.15
N ALA A 5 -19.79 -3.73 11.37
CA ALA A 5 -19.82 -2.42 12.00
C ALA A 5 -19.48 -2.55 13.48
N SER A 6 -19.12 -1.45 14.12
CA SER A 6 -18.96 -1.38 15.58
C SER A 6 -20.32 -1.09 16.21
N ASP A 7 -20.61 -1.83 17.27
CA ASP A 7 -21.73 -1.65 18.18
C ASP A 7 -21.13 -1.43 19.57
N GLU A 8 -21.10 -0.17 20.01
CA GLU A 8 -20.36 0.23 21.21
C GLU A 8 -18.88 -0.21 21.09
N ASP A 9 -18.43 -1.15 21.93
CA ASP A 9 -17.06 -1.67 21.95
C ASP A 9 -16.91 -3.02 21.22
N ASP A 10 -17.99 -3.58 20.69
CA ASP A 10 -18.00 -4.87 19.98
C ASP A 10 -18.25 -4.72 18.47
N PHE A 11 -18.03 -5.81 17.73
CA PHE A 11 -18.33 -5.88 16.30
C PHE A 11 -19.60 -6.67 16.08
N ILE A 12 -20.43 -6.19 15.16
CA ILE A 12 -21.64 -6.87 14.75
C ILE A 12 -21.57 -7.24 13.28
N PHE A 13 -21.93 -8.49 12.97
CA PHE A 13 -22.11 -8.93 11.60
C PHE A 13 -23.44 -8.40 11.06
N ALA A 14 -23.48 -8.05 9.77
CA ALA A 14 -24.67 -7.47 9.18
C ALA A 14 -25.89 -8.41 9.17
N THR A 15 -25.71 -9.73 9.31
CA THR A 15 -26.84 -10.68 9.48
C THR A 15 -27.50 -10.54 10.84
N ASP A 16 -26.72 -10.23 11.85
CA ASP A 16 -27.12 -10.23 13.26
C ASP A 16 -27.55 -8.83 13.72
N ALA A 17 -27.28 -7.81 12.90
CA ALA A 17 -27.64 -6.44 13.15
C ALA A 17 -29.16 -6.18 13.11
N GLU A 18 -29.61 -5.35 14.06
CA GLU A 18 -30.98 -4.90 14.18
C GLU A 18 -31.29 -3.78 13.16
N PRO A 19 -32.38 -3.88 12.37
CA PRO A 19 -32.70 -2.91 11.31
C PRO A 19 -32.86 -1.45 11.78
N ASN A 20 -33.33 -1.26 13.02
CA ASN A 20 -33.65 0.05 13.56
C ASN A 20 -32.53 0.64 14.41
N LYS A 21 -31.49 -0.15 14.71
CA LYS A 21 -30.31 0.30 15.46
C LYS A 21 -29.33 1.03 14.54
N THR A 22 -28.61 1.99 15.11
CA THR A 22 -27.53 2.71 14.40
C THR A 22 -26.20 2.23 14.95
N TYR A 23 -25.29 1.91 14.04
CA TYR A 23 -23.97 1.38 14.33
C TYR A 23 -22.89 2.37 13.87
N ARG A 24 -21.62 2.07 14.15
CA ARG A 24 -20.48 2.90 13.72
C ARG A 24 -19.65 2.19 12.66
N CYS A 25 -19.24 2.94 11.64
CA CYS A 25 -18.28 2.45 10.65
C CYS A 25 -16.93 2.16 11.32
N LEU A 26 -16.32 1.01 11.00
CA LEU A 26 -15.02 0.61 11.55
C LEU A 26 -13.84 1.47 11.08
N GLU A 27 -13.96 2.13 9.92
CA GLU A 27 -12.87 2.93 9.36
C GLU A 27 -12.98 4.42 9.70
N CYS A 28 -14.19 5.00 9.64
CA CYS A 28 -14.39 6.44 9.82
C CYS A 28 -15.25 6.81 11.05
N LEU A 29 -15.74 5.81 11.80
CA LEU A 29 -16.59 5.97 12.99
C LEU A 29 -17.94 6.68 12.76
N ASN A 30 -18.26 7.02 11.51
CA ASN A 30 -19.52 7.66 11.16
C ASN A 30 -20.71 6.69 11.29
N PRO A 31 -21.93 7.20 11.55
CA PRO A 31 -23.13 6.38 11.68
C PRO A 31 -23.47 5.58 10.41
N VAL A 32 -23.72 4.28 10.60
CA VAL A 32 -24.16 3.35 9.56
C VAL A 32 -25.41 2.58 10.01
N LYS A 33 -26.22 2.13 9.05
CA LYS A 33 -27.36 1.24 9.29
C LYS A 33 -27.22 -0.04 8.48
N VAL A 34 -27.82 -1.11 8.97
CA VAL A 34 -27.90 -2.37 8.23
C VAL A 34 -29.00 -2.30 7.16
N ARG A 35 -28.71 -2.83 5.97
CA ARG A 35 -29.69 -3.07 4.91
C ARG A 35 -29.67 -4.55 4.57
N ARG A 36 -30.84 -5.18 4.60
CA ARG A 36 -31.05 -6.58 4.18
C ARG A 36 -32.26 -6.69 3.27
N GLY A 37 -32.21 -7.61 2.31
CA GLY A 37 -33.30 -7.84 1.36
C GLY A 37 -33.25 -9.25 0.79
N LYS A 38 -34.37 -9.73 0.23
CA LYS A 38 -34.56 -11.14 -0.18
C LYS A 38 -33.46 -11.69 -1.10
N ASN A 39 -32.89 -10.82 -1.95
CA ASN A 39 -31.84 -11.17 -2.94
C ASN A 39 -30.53 -10.41 -2.70
N ARG A 40 -30.29 -9.88 -1.49
CA ARG A 40 -29.09 -9.08 -1.19
C ARG A 40 -28.51 -9.51 0.15
N LEU A 41 -27.22 -9.82 0.15
CA LEU A 41 -26.48 -10.07 1.37
C LEU A 41 -26.63 -8.85 2.32
N PRO A 42 -26.97 -9.07 3.60
CA PRO A 42 -27.01 -8.00 4.58
C PRO A 42 -25.68 -7.24 4.60
N HIS A 43 -25.75 -5.92 4.61
CA HIS A 43 -24.56 -5.06 4.69
C HIS A 43 -24.89 -3.73 5.33
N PHE A 44 -23.87 -3.10 5.90
CA PHE A 44 -23.96 -1.75 6.42
C PHE A 44 -23.84 -0.72 5.30
N TYR A 45 -24.50 0.41 5.47
CA TYR A 45 -24.37 1.59 4.62
C TYR A 45 -24.38 2.87 5.46
N HIS A 46 -23.67 3.90 5.00
CA HIS A 46 -23.68 5.21 5.65
C HIS A 46 -25.00 5.95 5.41
N LEU A 47 -25.48 6.65 6.44
CA LEU A 47 -26.66 7.51 6.33
C LEU A 47 -26.39 8.80 5.55
N LYS A 48 -25.13 9.26 5.54
CA LYS A 48 -24.66 10.42 4.77
C LYS A 48 -23.41 10.01 4.00
N ILE A 49 -23.13 10.70 2.89
CA ILE A 49 -21.88 10.49 2.16
C ILE A 49 -20.72 10.78 3.11
N SER A 50 -19.83 9.81 3.28
CA SER A 50 -18.61 9.93 4.10
C SER A 50 -17.41 9.95 3.15
N PRO A 51 -17.08 11.10 2.53
CA PRO A 51 -15.99 11.20 1.58
C PRO A 51 -14.66 10.93 2.30
N GLY A 52 -14.13 9.72 2.13
CA GLY A 52 -12.93 9.24 2.81
C GLY A 52 -13.04 7.82 3.36
N CYS A 53 -14.26 7.32 3.59
CA CYS A 53 -14.44 5.94 4.02
C CYS A 53 -14.38 4.98 2.83
N ARG A 54 -13.44 4.04 2.85
CA ARG A 54 -13.16 3.08 1.77
C ARG A 54 -13.87 1.76 1.96
N LEU A 55 -14.18 1.38 3.21
CA LEU A 55 -14.88 0.16 3.56
C LEU A 55 -16.22 0.03 2.80
N TYR A 56 -16.82 1.14 2.38
CA TYR A 56 -18.14 1.20 1.73
C TYR A 56 -18.09 1.65 0.27
N SER A 57 -16.90 1.86 -0.31
CA SER A 57 -16.74 2.38 -1.69
C SER A 57 -15.62 1.66 -2.45
N LYS A 58 -15.67 0.33 -2.44
CA LYS A 58 -14.81 -0.52 -3.27
C LYS A 58 -15.22 -0.41 -4.74
N SER A 59 -14.26 -0.14 -5.63
CA SER A 59 -14.49 -0.13 -7.07
C SER A 59 -14.65 -1.55 -7.62
N GLU A 60 -15.21 -1.67 -8.83
CA GLU A 60 -15.26 -2.97 -9.55
C GLU A 60 -13.87 -3.58 -9.69
N ASP A 61 -12.86 -2.80 -10.09
CA ASP A 61 -11.47 -3.23 -10.19
C ASP A 61 -10.93 -3.79 -8.85
N HIS A 62 -11.31 -3.18 -7.72
CA HIS A 62 -10.93 -3.71 -6.40
C HIS A 62 -11.59 -5.07 -6.13
N LEU A 63 -12.89 -5.20 -6.37
CA LEU A 63 -13.62 -6.46 -6.13
C LEU A 63 -13.11 -7.59 -7.03
N VAL A 64 -12.86 -7.29 -8.31
CA VAL A 64 -12.26 -8.25 -9.26
C VAL A 64 -10.90 -8.69 -8.76
N ALA A 65 -10.04 -7.76 -8.34
CA ALA A 65 -8.73 -8.11 -7.82
C ALA A 65 -8.82 -8.96 -6.55
N GLN A 66 -9.69 -8.59 -5.61
CA GLN A 66 -9.88 -9.30 -4.34
C GLN A 66 -10.33 -10.74 -4.56
N LEU A 67 -11.37 -10.95 -5.39
CA LEU A 67 -11.90 -12.28 -5.68
C LEU A 67 -10.91 -13.16 -6.44
N HIS A 68 -10.23 -12.59 -7.43
CA HIS A 68 -9.27 -13.32 -8.24
C HIS A 68 -7.98 -13.65 -7.47
N LEU A 69 -7.54 -12.78 -6.56
CA LEU A 69 -6.44 -13.10 -5.66
C LEU A 69 -6.81 -14.21 -4.71
N ASN A 70 -8.03 -14.18 -4.15
CA ASN A 70 -8.51 -15.24 -3.28
C ASN A 70 -8.56 -16.61 -3.98
N SER A 71 -8.97 -16.67 -5.26
CA SER A 71 -9.08 -17.92 -6.01
C SER A 71 -7.72 -18.60 -6.31
N PHE A 72 -6.60 -17.88 -6.16
CA PHE A 72 -5.27 -18.46 -6.37
C PHE A 72 -4.75 -19.28 -5.20
N PHE A 73 -5.25 -19.02 -3.99
CA PHE A 73 -4.86 -19.73 -2.78
C PHE A 73 -5.78 -20.93 -2.60
N PRO A 74 -5.30 -22.03 -1.99
CA PRO A 74 -6.17 -23.13 -1.61
C PRO A 74 -7.33 -22.62 -0.75
N GLN A 75 -8.48 -23.29 -0.88
CA GLN A 75 -9.66 -22.99 -0.07
C GLN A 75 -9.26 -23.01 1.42
N GLU A 76 -9.78 -22.06 2.20
CA GLU A 76 -9.52 -21.89 3.64
C GLU A 76 -8.17 -21.25 4.04
N GLU A 77 -7.18 -21.15 3.14
CA GLU A 77 -5.91 -20.47 3.50
C GLU A 77 -6.03 -18.94 3.52
N MET A 78 -6.91 -18.39 2.70
CA MET A 78 -7.12 -16.94 2.55
C MET A 78 -8.51 -16.55 3.05
N LYS A 79 -8.57 -15.59 3.97
CA LYS A 79 -9.82 -15.01 4.46
C LYS A 79 -10.06 -13.66 3.80
N ILE A 80 -11.18 -13.53 3.10
CA ILE A 80 -11.64 -12.26 2.51
C ILE A 80 -12.31 -11.41 3.59
N GLU A 81 -12.05 -10.09 3.58
CA GLU A 81 -12.69 -9.12 4.49
C GLU A 81 -12.62 -9.56 5.95
N ARG A 82 -11.42 -9.98 6.39
CA ARG A 82 -11.22 -10.49 7.74
C ARG A 82 -11.25 -9.32 8.74
N PRO A 83 -12.13 -9.35 9.75
CA PRO A 83 -12.12 -8.36 10.82
C PRO A 83 -10.95 -8.61 11.80
N PHE A 84 -10.37 -7.52 12.27
CA PHE A 84 -9.42 -7.46 13.38
C PHE A 84 -9.98 -6.48 14.40
N ILE A 85 -10.57 -7.05 15.45
CA ILE A 85 -11.42 -6.34 16.40
C ILE A 85 -10.59 -5.35 17.22
N GLU A 86 -9.46 -5.84 17.72
CA GLU A 86 -8.58 -5.16 18.67
C GLU A 86 -7.94 -3.90 18.07
N ILE A 87 -7.88 -3.81 16.75
CA ILE A 87 -7.26 -2.71 16.00
C ILE A 87 -8.24 -1.95 15.10
N GLY A 88 -9.54 -2.27 15.14
CA GLY A 88 -10.54 -1.54 14.37
C GLY A 88 -10.38 -1.69 12.85
N ARG A 89 -9.89 -2.82 12.35
CA ARG A 89 -9.59 -3.01 10.90
C ARG A 89 -10.36 -4.15 10.27
N VAL A 90 -10.57 -4.04 8.96
CA VAL A 90 -11.03 -5.14 8.10
C VAL A 90 -10.03 -5.28 6.97
N ALA A 91 -9.28 -6.38 6.99
CA ALA A 91 -8.28 -6.70 5.98
C ALA A 91 -8.96 -7.18 4.69
N ASP A 92 -8.55 -6.66 3.54
CA ASP A 92 -9.11 -7.12 2.25
C ASP A 92 -8.88 -8.62 2.05
N LEU A 93 -7.66 -9.09 2.30
CA LEU A 93 -7.28 -10.50 2.22
C LEU A 93 -6.29 -10.81 3.34
N CYS A 94 -6.55 -11.87 4.10
CA CYS A 94 -5.69 -12.31 5.18
C CYS A 94 -5.21 -13.75 4.95
N TRP A 95 -3.89 -13.91 4.85
CA TRP A 95 -3.22 -15.21 4.82
C TRP A 95 -2.75 -15.57 6.23
N GLU A 96 -3.58 -16.36 6.91
CA GLU A 96 -3.40 -16.71 8.33
C GLU A 96 -2.09 -17.43 8.62
N LYS A 97 -1.80 -18.45 7.80
CA LYS A 97 -0.63 -19.32 7.93
C LYS A 97 0.67 -18.53 7.94
N GLU A 98 0.75 -17.53 7.06
CA GLU A 98 1.95 -16.70 6.90
C GLU A 98 1.90 -15.40 7.68
N LYS A 99 0.79 -15.11 8.38
CA LYS A 99 0.56 -13.83 9.07
C LYS A 99 0.79 -12.63 8.14
N ILE A 100 0.17 -12.68 6.95
CA ILE A 100 0.24 -11.62 5.94
C ILE A 100 -1.14 -11.07 5.64
N ILE A 101 -1.25 -9.74 5.59
CA ILE A 101 -2.40 -9.02 5.07
C ILE A 101 -2.07 -8.49 3.69
N PHE A 102 -2.94 -8.73 2.70
CA PHE A 102 -2.86 -8.05 1.42
C PHE A 102 -3.92 -6.93 1.38
N GLU A 103 -3.46 -5.69 1.24
CA GLU A 103 -4.32 -4.50 1.09
C GLU A 103 -4.38 -4.09 -0.40
N ILE A 104 -5.58 -4.00 -0.96
CA ILE A 104 -5.79 -3.71 -2.39
C ILE A 104 -6.21 -2.25 -2.55
N GLN A 105 -5.37 -1.44 -3.18
CA GLN A 105 -5.58 0.00 -3.27
C GLN A 105 -5.86 0.47 -4.71
N CYS A 106 -7.14 0.76 -4.99
CA CYS A 106 -7.61 1.33 -6.27
C CYS A 106 -7.97 2.82 -6.20
N SER A 107 -8.11 3.39 -5.00
CA SER A 107 -8.48 4.80 -4.76
C SER A 107 -7.29 5.62 -4.23
N PRO A 108 -7.37 6.96 -4.06
CA PRO A 108 -6.31 7.72 -3.39
C PRO A 108 -6.00 7.15 -2.00
N LEU A 109 -4.73 7.17 -1.60
CA LEU A 109 -4.22 6.79 -0.28
C LEU A 109 -3.20 7.84 0.17
N THR A 110 -3.25 8.24 1.43
CA THR A 110 -2.25 9.11 2.05
C THR A 110 -1.16 8.27 2.73
N PRO A 111 0.07 8.80 2.90
CA PRO A 111 1.12 8.12 3.65
C PRO A 111 0.73 7.82 5.09
N TYR A 112 0.03 8.75 5.76
CA TYR A 112 -0.42 8.58 7.14
C TYR A 112 -1.39 7.40 7.28
N GLU A 113 -2.38 7.29 6.40
CA GLU A 113 -3.30 6.14 6.40
C GLU A 113 -2.59 4.81 6.11
N ALA A 114 -1.58 4.84 5.23
CA ALA A 114 -0.81 3.64 4.89
C ALA A 114 0.04 3.19 6.09
N GLU A 115 0.69 4.15 6.77
CA GLU A 115 1.48 3.92 7.96
C GLU A 115 0.63 3.42 9.14
N ALA A 116 -0.54 4.04 9.36
CA ALA A 116 -1.48 3.62 10.39
C ALA A 116 -1.88 2.14 10.20
N ARG A 117 -2.33 1.76 8.99
CA ARG A 117 -2.67 0.35 8.69
C ARG A 117 -1.50 -0.60 8.93
N ILE A 118 -0.28 -0.22 8.53
CA ILE A 118 0.91 -1.04 8.76
C ILE A 118 1.16 -1.23 10.27
N LYS A 119 1.04 -0.16 11.07
CA LYS A 119 1.21 -0.23 12.53
C LYS A 119 0.13 -1.10 13.18
N ASP A 120 -1.13 -0.90 12.80
CA ASP A 120 -2.27 -1.63 13.33
C ASP A 120 -2.11 -3.15 13.09
N TYR A 121 -1.87 -3.56 11.84
CA TYR A 121 -1.68 -4.99 11.54
C TYR A 121 -0.41 -5.55 12.19
N ARG A 122 0.67 -4.76 12.28
CA ARG A 122 1.88 -5.19 12.98
C ARG A 122 1.62 -5.41 14.47
N SER A 123 0.83 -4.57 15.13
CA SER A 123 0.45 -4.81 16.53
C SER A 123 -0.39 -6.08 16.72
N ALA A 124 -1.11 -6.51 15.68
CA ALA A 124 -1.80 -7.80 15.65
C ALA A 124 -0.91 -8.98 15.22
N GLY A 125 0.39 -8.76 14.96
CA GLY A 125 1.34 -9.78 14.56
C GLY A 125 1.33 -10.13 13.06
N TYR A 126 0.83 -9.24 12.20
CA TYR A 126 0.78 -9.44 10.75
C TYR A 126 1.67 -8.45 10.00
N GLU A 127 2.28 -8.91 8.91
CA GLU A 127 2.95 -8.05 7.93
C GLU A 127 1.96 -7.60 6.85
N THR A 128 2.06 -6.36 6.41
CA THR A 128 1.19 -5.80 5.37
C THR A 128 1.88 -5.77 4.01
N VAL A 129 1.25 -6.38 3.01
CA VAL A 129 1.63 -6.33 1.61
C VAL A 129 0.63 -5.46 0.85
N TRP A 130 1.12 -4.39 0.25
CA TRP A 130 0.28 -3.47 -0.53
C TRP A 130 0.23 -3.87 -2.00
N LEU A 131 -0.98 -3.93 -2.57
CA LEU A 131 -1.23 -4.16 -3.99
C LEU A 131 -1.86 -2.91 -4.59
N LEU A 132 -1.08 -2.14 -5.33
CA LEU A 132 -1.47 -0.86 -5.91
C LEU A 132 -1.96 -1.02 -7.36
N ASP A 133 -3.13 -0.49 -7.69
CA ASP A 133 -3.63 -0.50 -9.06
C ASP A 133 -2.73 0.36 -9.98
N GLU A 134 -2.12 -0.26 -11.01
CA GLU A 134 -1.23 0.44 -11.95
C GLU A 134 -1.93 1.55 -12.76
N LYS A 135 -3.26 1.52 -12.89
CA LYS A 135 -3.99 2.59 -13.57
C LYS A 135 -3.98 3.87 -12.74
N ARG A 136 -3.98 3.77 -11.41
CA ARG A 136 -3.91 4.92 -10.51
C ARG A 136 -2.48 5.27 -10.12
N TYR A 137 -1.72 4.25 -9.78
CA TYR A 137 -0.34 4.32 -9.33
C TYR A 137 0.60 4.07 -10.52
N ASN A 138 1.88 3.85 -10.26
CA ASN A 138 2.87 3.59 -11.29
C ASN A 138 2.91 4.71 -12.36
N LYS A 139 2.77 5.98 -11.97
CA LYS A 139 2.85 7.16 -12.88
C LYS A 139 4.21 7.83 -12.85
N ARG A 140 4.48 8.69 -13.84
CA ARG A 140 5.76 9.42 -13.93
C ARG A 140 6.06 10.21 -12.66
N VAL A 141 5.05 10.83 -12.07
CA VAL A 141 5.14 11.45 -10.74
C VAL A 141 4.48 10.49 -9.77
N LEU A 142 5.18 10.09 -8.71
CA LEU A 142 4.58 9.20 -7.72
C LEU A 142 3.53 9.93 -6.93
N ARG A 143 2.53 9.18 -6.50
CA ARG A 143 1.65 9.66 -5.43
C ARG A 143 2.38 9.59 -4.09
N PRO A 144 2.06 10.43 -3.10
CA PRO A 144 2.73 10.40 -1.80
C PRO A 144 2.74 9.01 -1.15
N ALA A 145 1.61 8.29 -1.14
CA ALA A 145 1.57 6.92 -0.59
C ALA A 145 2.40 5.91 -1.40
N GLU A 146 2.48 6.04 -2.72
CA GLU A 146 3.34 5.19 -3.56
C GLU A 146 4.82 5.41 -3.21
N SER A 147 5.22 6.67 -3.04
CA SER A 147 6.57 7.03 -2.59
C SER A 147 6.89 6.45 -1.22
N PHE A 148 5.94 6.49 -0.29
CA PHE A 148 6.08 5.88 1.03
C PHE A 148 6.17 4.35 0.95
N LEU A 149 5.32 3.69 0.17
CA LEU A 149 5.21 2.22 0.19
C LEU A 149 6.27 1.49 -0.64
N ARG A 150 6.87 2.12 -1.65
CA ARG A 150 7.71 1.45 -2.66
C ARG A 150 8.99 0.77 -2.17
N ASP A 151 9.50 1.21 -1.02
CA ASP A 151 10.68 0.60 -0.37
C ASP A 151 10.27 -0.43 0.70
N ARG A 152 8.97 -0.77 0.80
CA ARG A 152 8.39 -1.78 1.70
C ARG A 152 7.78 -2.91 0.85
N SER A 153 7.06 -3.85 1.48
CA SER A 153 6.33 -4.92 0.78
C SER A 153 5.16 -4.35 -0.02
N CYS A 154 5.45 -3.86 -1.22
CA CYS A 154 4.49 -3.18 -2.10
C CYS A 154 4.70 -3.62 -3.55
N TYR A 155 3.61 -4.00 -4.20
CA TYR A 155 3.57 -4.43 -5.60
C TYR A 155 2.48 -3.66 -6.36
N TYR A 156 2.58 -3.69 -7.68
CA TYR A 156 1.49 -3.25 -8.54
C TYR A 156 0.66 -4.44 -8.98
N PHE A 157 -0.60 -4.18 -9.34
CA PHE A 157 -1.38 -5.13 -10.10
C PHE A 157 -2.01 -4.49 -11.34
N SER A 158 -2.25 -5.33 -12.33
CA SER A 158 -3.02 -5.03 -13.53
C SER A 158 -4.10 -6.08 -13.68
N ILE A 159 -5.28 -5.71 -14.17
CA ILE A 159 -6.42 -6.64 -14.36
C ILE A 159 -6.54 -7.10 -15.82
N ARG A 160 -6.05 -6.30 -16.78
CA ARG A 160 -6.27 -6.52 -18.22
C ARG A 160 -4.93 -6.63 -18.95
N PRO A 161 -4.71 -7.65 -19.81
CA PRO A 161 -5.66 -8.69 -20.26
C PRO A 161 -5.91 -9.82 -19.25
N GLU A 162 -4.99 -10.05 -18.31
CA GLU A 162 -5.12 -10.99 -17.21
C GLU A 162 -4.67 -10.32 -15.91
N LEU A 163 -5.16 -10.80 -14.76
CA LEU A 163 -4.70 -10.25 -13.49
C LEU A 163 -3.29 -10.74 -13.16
N ILE A 164 -2.36 -9.79 -13.12
CA ILE A 164 -0.98 -10.02 -12.69
C ILE A 164 -0.63 -9.11 -11.52
N CYS A 165 0.02 -9.67 -10.51
CA CYS A 165 0.77 -8.90 -9.51
C CYS A 165 2.23 -8.86 -9.92
N TYR A 166 2.85 -7.69 -9.87
CA TYR A 166 4.21 -7.51 -10.33
C TYR A 166 4.98 -6.47 -9.53
N ASP A 167 6.28 -6.70 -9.44
CA ASP A 167 7.28 -5.73 -9.01
C ASP A 167 8.02 -5.21 -10.24
N GLN A 168 8.75 -4.11 -10.12
CA GLN A 168 9.46 -3.51 -11.25
C GLN A 168 10.67 -2.73 -10.74
N PHE A 169 11.81 -2.89 -11.41
CA PHE A 169 12.95 -1.99 -11.19
C PHE A 169 12.63 -0.61 -11.73
N GLU A 170 12.98 0.41 -10.98
CA GLU A 170 12.65 1.80 -11.31
C GLU A 170 13.83 2.71 -11.00
N ILE A 171 13.93 3.82 -11.73
CA ILE A 171 14.89 4.89 -11.42
C ILE A 171 14.16 6.22 -11.39
N PHE A 172 14.52 7.03 -10.39
CA PHE A 172 13.95 8.33 -10.15
C PHE A 172 15.02 9.40 -10.25
N ALA A 173 14.66 10.53 -10.86
CA ALA A 173 15.46 11.75 -10.86
C ALA A 173 14.52 12.92 -10.61
N TYR A 174 14.88 13.83 -9.72
CA TYR A 174 14.06 15.00 -9.38
C TYR A 174 12.62 14.60 -8.98
N GLU A 175 12.48 13.56 -8.15
CA GLU A 175 11.19 13.00 -7.68
C GLU A 175 10.26 12.49 -8.79
N ARG A 176 10.80 12.30 -10.00
CA ARG A 176 10.08 11.77 -11.15
C ARG A 176 10.69 10.45 -11.57
N ARG A 177 9.83 9.48 -11.89
CA ARG A 177 10.26 8.24 -12.52
C ARG A 177 10.80 8.54 -13.91
N VAL A 178 12.08 8.25 -14.12
CA VAL A 178 12.78 8.43 -15.40
C VAL A 178 12.99 7.11 -16.14
N LYS A 179 12.96 5.98 -15.43
CA LYS A 179 13.05 4.64 -16.04
C LYS A 179 12.17 3.62 -15.33
N LYS A 180 11.59 2.72 -16.12
CA LYS A 180 10.88 1.51 -15.70
C LYS A 180 11.55 0.29 -16.33
N GLY A 181 11.71 -0.77 -15.54
CA GLY A 181 12.15 -2.07 -16.03
C GLY A 181 10.99 -2.88 -16.61
N ASN A 182 11.22 -4.15 -16.89
CA ASN A 182 10.13 -5.06 -17.24
C ASN A 182 9.27 -5.38 -16.00
N LYS A 183 7.99 -5.70 -16.21
CA LYS A 183 7.11 -6.20 -15.14
C LYS A 183 7.64 -7.56 -14.66
N LEU A 184 8.03 -7.64 -13.40
CA LEU A 184 8.49 -8.86 -12.77
C LEU A 184 7.28 -9.52 -12.09
N ARG A 185 6.73 -10.58 -12.70
CA ARG A 185 5.59 -11.30 -12.11
C ARG A 185 5.97 -11.82 -10.71
N VAL A 186 5.17 -11.46 -9.72
CA VAL A 186 5.33 -11.86 -8.33
C VAL A 186 4.39 -13.02 -8.05
N ASN A 187 4.94 -14.12 -7.52
CA ASN A 187 4.14 -15.24 -7.03
C ASN A 187 3.81 -15.03 -5.55
N LEU A 188 2.60 -14.55 -5.28
CA LEU A 188 2.12 -14.25 -3.92
C LEU A 188 1.96 -15.49 -3.03
N LYS A 189 2.12 -16.71 -3.56
CA LYS A 189 2.10 -17.96 -2.77
C LYS A 189 3.47 -18.43 -2.31
N SER A 190 4.53 -17.83 -2.82
CA SER A 190 5.90 -18.28 -2.57
C SER A 190 6.65 -17.23 -1.77
N VAL A 191 6.33 -17.15 -0.48
CA VAL A 191 6.94 -16.21 0.45
C VAL A 191 8.13 -16.82 1.19
N ARG A 192 9.16 -16.02 1.47
CA ARG A 192 10.36 -16.41 2.24
C ARG A 192 10.84 -15.24 3.09
N PRO A 193 11.52 -15.49 4.23
CA PRO A 193 12.18 -14.44 4.99
C PRO A 193 13.32 -13.81 4.19
N VAL A 194 13.53 -12.51 4.33
CA VAL A 194 14.63 -11.78 3.67
C VAL A 194 15.96 -12.15 4.32
N PRO A 195 16.93 -12.76 3.60
CA PRO A 195 18.24 -13.10 4.17
C PRO A 195 19.15 -11.86 4.14
N LYS A 196 19.16 -11.07 5.21
CA LYS A 196 19.84 -9.75 5.28
C LYS A 196 21.34 -9.83 4.91
N GLU A 197 22.01 -10.92 5.29
CA GLU A 197 23.44 -11.17 5.00
C GLU A 197 23.76 -11.37 3.51
N ALA A 198 22.76 -11.65 2.67
CA ALA A 198 22.97 -11.96 1.25
C ALA A 198 23.13 -10.72 0.36
N PHE A 199 22.93 -9.51 0.90
CA PHE A 199 22.95 -8.27 0.12
C PHE A 199 24.28 -7.53 0.30
N HIS A 200 25.07 -7.49 -0.77
CA HIS A 200 26.35 -6.79 -0.82
C HIS A 200 26.25 -5.46 -1.58
N ASP A 201 27.21 -4.56 -1.38
CA ASP A 201 27.22 -3.18 -1.93
C ASP A 201 27.11 -3.08 -3.45
N LYS A 202 27.31 -4.18 -4.18
CA LYS A 202 27.23 -4.19 -5.65
C LYS A 202 25.82 -4.32 -6.20
N LEU A 203 24.81 -4.38 -5.34
CA LEU A 203 23.41 -4.40 -5.76
C LEU A 203 22.84 -2.98 -5.94
N PRO A 204 21.74 -2.81 -6.69
CA PRO A 204 21.04 -1.54 -6.80
C PRO A 204 20.56 -1.03 -5.43
N GLU A 205 20.56 0.29 -5.22
CA GLU A 205 20.18 0.93 -3.95
C GLU A 205 18.73 0.60 -3.56
N GLN A 206 17.85 0.47 -4.56
CA GLN A 206 16.47 0.05 -4.31
C GLN A 206 16.36 -1.36 -3.69
N ILE A 207 17.33 -2.25 -3.95
CA ILE A 207 17.38 -3.56 -3.29
C ILE A 207 17.74 -3.40 -1.84
N HIS A 208 18.74 -2.57 -1.52
CA HIS A 208 19.12 -2.31 -0.13
C HIS A 208 17.96 -1.73 0.67
N ARG A 209 17.26 -0.71 0.14
CA ARG A 209 16.08 -0.12 0.79
C ARG A 209 14.98 -1.15 1.05
N CYS A 210 14.60 -1.93 0.04
CA CYS A 210 13.59 -2.99 0.20
C CYS A 210 14.06 -4.06 1.19
N SER A 211 15.31 -4.52 1.06
CA SER A 211 15.86 -5.56 1.91
C SER A 211 15.95 -5.13 3.37
N ASN A 212 16.10 -3.84 3.67
CA ASN A 212 16.13 -3.33 5.04
C ASN A 212 14.73 -3.22 5.65
N ASN A 213 13.76 -2.73 4.88
CA ASN A 213 12.41 -2.45 5.37
C ASN A 213 11.45 -3.65 5.31
N CYS A 214 11.77 -4.69 4.52
CA CYS A 214 10.93 -5.88 4.38
C CYS A 214 11.44 -7.01 5.29
N VAL A 215 10.50 -7.70 5.93
CA VAL A 215 10.76 -8.94 6.70
C VAL A 215 10.69 -10.16 5.78
N LYS A 216 9.72 -10.16 4.86
CA LYS A 216 9.48 -11.24 3.89
C LYS A 216 9.55 -10.71 2.46
N TYR A 217 9.89 -11.58 1.53
CA TYR A 217 9.87 -11.33 0.09
C TYR A 217 9.15 -12.47 -0.62
N PHE A 218 8.72 -12.23 -1.86
CA PHE A 218 7.99 -13.20 -2.66
C PHE A 218 8.82 -13.62 -3.87
N TRP A 219 8.65 -14.86 -4.31
CA TRP A 219 9.31 -15.32 -5.52
C TRP A 219 8.92 -14.43 -6.71
N GLY A 220 9.92 -14.01 -7.48
CA GLY A 220 9.74 -13.20 -8.67
C GLY A 220 9.90 -11.69 -8.46
N ASP A 221 9.81 -11.19 -7.22
CA ASP A 221 10.03 -9.78 -6.90
C ASP A 221 11.50 -9.33 -7.07
N ARG A 222 11.79 -8.04 -6.84
CA ARG A 222 13.14 -7.48 -6.97
C ARG A 222 14.14 -8.12 -6.00
N ILE A 223 13.74 -8.47 -4.77
CA ILE A 223 14.59 -9.13 -3.79
C ILE A 223 14.95 -10.54 -4.27
N SER A 224 13.95 -11.32 -4.72
CA SER A 224 14.11 -12.64 -5.32
C SER A 224 15.02 -12.61 -6.55
N ARG A 225 14.94 -11.57 -7.38
CA ARG A 225 15.83 -11.36 -8.53
C ARG A 225 17.26 -11.04 -8.09
N ALA A 226 17.43 -10.19 -7.09
CA ALA A 226 18.74 -9.85 -6.54
C ALA A 226 19.43 -11.09 -5.96
N LEU A 227 18.74 -11.87 -5.12
CA LEU A 227 19.29 -13.10 -4.53
C LEU A 227 19.73 -14.12 -5.57
N ARG A 228 18.94 -14.30 -6.64
CA ARG A 228 19.33 -15.18 -7.77
C ARG A 228 20.52 -14.65 -8.55
N SER A 229 20.71 -13.34 -8.62
CA SER A 229 21.86 -12.75 -9.30
C SER A 229 23.17 -12.93 -8.53
N VAL A 230 23.11 -13.16 -7.21
CA VAL A 230 24.28 -13.48 -6.38
C VAL A 230 24.78 -14.88 -6.70
N THR A 231 23.88 -15.83 -6.96
CA THR A 231 24.23 -17.24 -7.23
C THR A 231 24.35 -17.59 -8.71
N ASN A 232 23.91 -16.71 -9.63
CA ASN A 232 23.92 -16.96 -11.07
C ASN A 232 24.60 -15.82 -11.86
N PRO A 233 25.81 -16.04 -12.41
CA PRO A 233 26.57 -15.05 -13.18
C PRO A 233 25.81 -14.43 -14.36
N LEU A 234 24.94 -15.18 -15.04
CA LEU A 234 24.15 -14.67 -16.17
C LEU A 234 23.15 -13.59 -15.73
N GLN A 235 22.68 -13.66 -14.49
CA GLN A 235 21.74 -12.69 -13.92
C GLN A 235 22.47 -11.53 -13.22
N THR A 236 23.74 -11.69 -12.86
CA THR A 236 24.57 -10.65 -12.24
C THR A 236 24.71 -9.42 -13.12
N PHE A 237 24.93 -9.60 -14.44
CA PHE A 237 25.06 -8.49 -15.39
C PHE A 237 23.82 -7.59 -15.41
N GLY A 238 22.62 -8.19 -15.32
CA GLY A 238 21.37 -7.43 -15.22
C GLY A 238 21.31 -6.53 -13.99
N MET A 239 21.75 -7.01 -12.82
CA MET A 239 21.77 -6.20 -11.59
C MET A 239 22.83 -5.11 -11.63
N GLN A 240 24.02 -5.41 -12.16
CA GLN A 240 25.08 -4.42 -12.34
C GLN A 240 24.64 -3.30 -13.29
N ASN A 241 23.94 -3.63 -14.37
CA ASN A 241 23.35 -2.64 -15.26
C ASN A 241 22.33 -1.74 -14.56
N TRP A 242 21.45 -2.31 -13.72
CA TRP A 242 20.52 -1.50 -12.93
C TRP A 242 21.23 -0.56 -11.97
N ARG A 243 22.26 -1.04 -11.27
CA ARG A 243 23.09 -0.20 -10.39
C ARG A 243 23.78 0.92 -11.16
N ALA A 244 24.38 0.61 -12.32
CA ALA A 244 25.02 1.62 -13.16
C ALA A 244 24.01 2.67 -13.65
N LEU A 245 22.82 2.25 -14.05
CA LEU A 245 21.75 3.15 -14.45
C LEU A 245 21.25 4.01 -13.27
N GLU A 246 21.14 3.49 -12.06
CA GLU A 246 20.82 4.28 -10.87
C GLU A 246 21.89 5.36 -10.63
N ILE A 247 23.18 5.03 -10.74
CA ILE A 247 24.27 6.00 -10.61
C ILE A 247 24.24 7.07 -11.71
N HIS A 248 23.89 6.68 -12.94
CA HIS A 248 23.93 7.58 -14.08
C HIS A 248 22.67 8.47 -14.20
N LEU A 249 21.49 7.86 -14.07
CA LEU A 249 20.19 8.51 -14.23
C LEU A 249 19.63 9.04 -12.91
N GLY A 250 20.02 8.46 -11.77
CA GLY A 250 19.55 8.86 -10.44
C GLY A 250 20.26 10.07 -9.86
N LYS A 251 21.10 10.77 -10.63
CA LYS A 251 21.83 11.95 -10.14
C LYS A 251 20.87 13.09 -9.74
N ARG A 252 20.74 13.21 -8.42
CA ARG A 252 20.65 14.37 -7.50
C ARG A 252 19.76 15.57 -7.87
N HIS A 253 18.97 16.01 -6.89
CA HIS A 253 18.31 17.31 -6.84
C HIS A 253 19.26 18.41 -7.35
N LYS A 254 18.86 19.12 -8.42
CA LYS A 254 19.35 20.48 -8.61
C LYS A 254 18.80 21.25 -7.41
N LYS A 255 19.65 22.00 -6.69
CA LYS A 255 19.17 23.11 -5.88
C LYS A 255 18.12 23.87 -6.70
N PRO A 256 17.00 24.32 -6.11
CA PRO A 256 16.06 25.14 -6.86
C PRO A 256 16.86 26.23 -7.57
N GLY A 257 16.57 26.51 -8.84
CA GLY A 257 17.25 27.63 -9.52
C GLY A 257 17.08 28.89 -8.65
N LEU A 258 18.06 29.79 -8.66
CA LEU A 258 18.11 30.96 -7.77
C LEU A 258 16.76 31.70 -7.65
N LEU A 259 16.05 31.83 -8.79
CA LEU A 259 14.71 32.41 -8.88
C LEU A 259 13.66 31.65 -8.06
N ARG A 260 13.69 30.31 -8.04
CA ARG A 260 12.78 29.48 -7.25
C ARG A 260 13.13 29.49 -5.77
N GLU A 261 14.41 29.59 -5.40
CA GLU A 261 14.82 29.83 -4.00
C GLU A 261 14.31 31.18 -3.51
N LEU A 262 14.59 32.26 -4.26
CA LEU A 262 14.09 33.60 -3.97
C LEU A 262 12.56 33.65 -3.88
N PHE A 263 11.86 32.95 -4.78
CA PHE A 263 10.40 32.88 -4.77
C PHE A 263 9.86 32.12 -3.55
N MET A 264 10.53 31.04 -3.14
CA MET A 264 10.19 30.29 -1.93
C MET A 264 10.43 31.11 -0.65
N GLU A 265 11.49 31.92 -0.61
CA GLU A 265 11.74 32.85 0.50
C GLU A 265 10.72 33.98 0.55
N LEU A 266 10.41 34.60 -0.59
CA LEU A 266 9.41 35.66 -0.71
C LEU A 266 8.00 35.22 -0.30
N ILE A 267 7.61 33.99 -0.62
CA ILE A 267 6.29 33.46 -0.22
C ILE A 267 6.33 32.90 1.20
N GLY A 268 7.43 32.26 1.61
CA GLY A 268 7.53 31.64 2.93
C GLY A 268 7.62 32.65 4.09
N TRP A 269 8.32 33.77 3.87
CA TRP A 269 8.60 34.76 4.91
C TRP A 269 7.33 35.46 5.46
N PRO A 270 6.35 35.87 4.63
CA PRO A 270 5.07 36.39 5.11
C PRO A 270 4.30 35.39 5.99
N TYR A 271 4.26 34.11 5.59
CA TYR A 271 3.55 33.07 6.34
C TYR A 271 4.24 32.76 7.67
N LEU A 272 5.57 32.66 7.69
CA LEU A 272 6.34 32.45 8.92
C LEU A 272 6.25 33.65 9.87
N SER A 273 6.23 34.87 9.32
CA SER A 273 6.01 36.10 10.09
C SER A 273 4.61 36.15 10.71
N LEU A 274 3.58 35.76 9.96
CA LEU A 274 2.20 35.65 10.45
C LEU A 274 2.09 34.60 11.56
N ILE A 275 2.65 33.41 11.37
CA ILE A 275 2.65 32.33 12.37
C ILE A 275 3.37 32.79 13.65
N ASN A 276 4.53 33.43 13.54
CA ASN A 276 5.26 33.94 14.70
C ASN A 276 4.51 35.07 15.43
N ARG A 277 3.77 35.93 14.73
CA ARG A 277 2.89 36.92 15.36
C ARG A 277 1.73 36.27 16.10
N LEU A 278 1.07 35.27 15.48
CA LEU A 278 -0.02 34.53 16.10
C LEU A 278 0.46 33.77 17.36
N LEU A 279 1.64 33.17 17.31
CA LEU A 279 2.25 32.49 18.46
C LEU A 279 2.59 33.46 19.59
N ARG A 280 3.08 34.67 19.28
CA ARG A 280 3.35 35.73 20.28
C ARG A 280 2.10 36.35 20.88
N SER A 281 0.96 36.31 20.20
CA SER A 281 -0.33 36.77 20.75
C SER A 281 -1.02 35.74 21.64
N LEU A 282 -0.49 34.51 21.71
CA LEU A 282 -1.00 33.40 22.53
C LEU A 282 -0.16 33.14 23.80
N THR A 283 0.87 33.96 24.04
CA THR A 283 1.72 34.00 25.24
C THR A 283 1.58 35.35 25.92
#